data_AF-E9HFK3-F1
#
_entry.id   AF-E9HFK3-F1
#
_cell.length_a   1.000
_cell.length_b   1.000
_cell.length_c   1.000
_cell.angle_alpha   90.00
_cell.angle_beta   90.00
_cell.angle_gamma   90.00
#
_symmetry.space_group_name_H-M   'P 1'
#
loop_
_entity.id
_entity.type
_entity.pdbx_description
1 polymer ?
#
loop_
_entity_poly.entity_id
_entity_poly.type
_entity_poly.pdbx_seq_one_letter_code
_entity_poly.pdbx_strand_id
1 'polypeptide(L)'
;MVDLTRQSMQEIFHLLYSKLLEVYLEKNSTAIEGIAYKMINLLQDLDELIQTGKTFLLGKWIADAKSWGTTEGEKLQYEWNARNQITLWGPRGEIRDYAAKKWAGVVADYYKPHWEVFIREMQMSLDENRAF
;
A
#
# COMPACT_ATOMS: atom_id res chain seq x y z
N MET A 1 -11.09 -14.35 11.92
CA MET A 1 -10.06 -14.96 11.04
C MET A 1 -9.37 -13.92 10.17
N VAL A 2 -10.07 -13.20 9.27
CA VAL A 2 -9.47 -12.18 8.37
C VAL A 2 -8.54 -11.21 9.08
N ASP A 3 -8.98 -10.63 10.21
CA ASP A 3 -8.18 -9.62 10.91
C ASP A 3 -6.87 -10.18 11.50
N LEU A 4 -6.91 -11.39 12.09
CA LEU A 4 -5.72 -12.04 12.62
C LEU A 4 -4.74 -12.36 11.49
N THR A 5 -5.21 -12.95 10.39
CA THR A 5 -4.37 -13.27 9.22
C THR A 5 -3.79 -11.99 8.60
N ARG A 6 -4.58 -10.91 8.49
CA ARG A 6 -4.12 -9.59 8.04
C ARG A 6 -2.98 -9.04 8.91
N GLN A 7 -3.02 -9.28 10.22
CA GLN A 7 -1.92 -8.90 11.12
C GLN A 7 -0.70 -9.81 10.94
N SER A 8 -0.88 -11.12 10.87
CA SER A 8 0.23 -12.04 10.59
C SER A 8 0.96 -11.70 9.28
N MET A 9 0.24 -11.31 8.23
CA MET A 9 0.83 -10.88 6.96
C MET A 9 1.59 -9.56 7.08
N GLN A 10 1.17 -8.64 7.96
CA GLN A 10 1.95 -7.43 8.25
C GLN A 10 3.30 -7.79 8.88
N GLU A 11 3.30 -8.70 9.86
CA GLU A 11 4.54 -9.15 10.50
C GLU A 11 5.48 -9.83 9.50
N ILE A 12 4.94 -10.67 8.61
CA ILE A 12 5.73 -11.28 7.53
C ILE A 12 6.31 -10.20 6.59
N PHE A 13 5.52 -9.18 6.24
CA PHE A 13 5.99 -8.08 5.42
C PHE A 13 7.15 -7.33 6.09
N HIS A 14 7.07 -7.09 7.40
CA HIS A 14 8.15 -6.47 8.17
C HIS A 14 9.43 -7.31 8.16
N LEU A 15 9.32 -8.63 8.31
CA LEU A 15 10.48 -9.53 8.23
C LEU A 15 11.13 -9.51 6.83
N LEU A 16 10.32 -9.52 5.77
CA LEU A 16 10.82 -9.42 4.39
C LEU A 16 11.49 -8.06 4.13
N TYR A 17 10.91 -6.97 4.62
CA TYR A 17 11.50 -5.63 4.49
C TYR A 17 12.85 -5.53 5.20
N SER A 18 12.96 -6.01 6.43
CA SER A 18 14.26 -6.05 7.13
C SER A 18 15.29 -6.85 6.32
N LYS A 19 14.88 -7.99 5.75
CA LYS A 19 15.78 -8.80 4.93
C LYS A 19 16.18 -8.10 3.62
N LEU A 20 15.25 -7.35 3.01
CA LEU A 20 15.53 -6.53 1.83
C LEU A 20 16.62 -5.49 2.11
N LEU A 21 16.54 -4.80 3.25
CA LEU A 21 17.55 -3.82 3.64
C LEU A 21 18.93 -4.47 3.87
N GLU A 22 18.99 -5.63 4.52
CA GLU A 22 20.25 -6.37 4.70
C GLU A 22 20.91 -6.68 3.35
N VAL A 23 20.17 -7.29 2.42
CA VAL A 23 20.75 -7.68 1.12
C VAL A 23 21.12 -6.47 0.25
N TYR A 24 20.42 -5.35 0.42
CA TYR A 24 20.76 -4.10 -0.24
C TYR A 24 22.10 -3.54 0.26
N LEU A 25 22.34 -3.57 1.57
CA LEU A 25 23.62 -3.16 2.15
C LEU A 25 24.77 -4.08 1.72
N GLU A 26 24.50 -5.37 1.52
CA GLU A 26 25.43 -6.35 0.94
C GLU A 26 25.64 -6.17 -0.59
N LYS A 27 24.90 -5.26 -1.23
CA LYS A 27 24.87 -5.06 -2.69
C LYS A 27 24.53 -6.32 -3.48
N ASN A 28 23.70 -7.21 -2.92
CA ASN A 28 23.33 -8.48 -3.53
C ASN A 28 22.05 -8.34 -4.39
N SER A 29 22.22 -7.90 -5.64
CA SER A 29 21.10 -7.60 -6.55
C SER A 29 20.17 -8.81 -6.80
N THR A 30 20.72 -10.01 -6.98
CA THR A 30 19.91 -11.23 -7.18
C THR A 30 19.05 -11.58 -5.95
N ALA A 31 19.58 -11.37 -4.74
CA ALA A 31 18.79 -11.61 -3.53
C ALA A 31 17.66 -10.57 -3.36
N ILE A 32 17.88 -9.33 -3.78
CA ILE A 32 16.86 -8.27 -3.79
C ILE A 32 15.67 -8.68 -4.64
N GLU A 33 15.90 -9.15 -5.88
CA GLU A 33 14.82 -9.59 -6.79
C GLU A 33 13.92 -10.66 -6.15
N GLY A 34 14.53 -11.66 -5.50
CA GLY A 34 13.80 -12.74 -4.85
C GLY A 34 12.96 -12.28 -3.64
N ILE A 35 13.47 -11.32 -2.86
CA ILE A 35 12.74 -10.76 -1.71
C ILE A 35 11.66 -9.80 -2.17
N ALA A 36 11.96 -8.96 -3.15
CA ALA A 36 11.02 -8.05 -3.79
C ALA A 36 9.79 -8.79 -4.32
N TYR A 37 10.01 -9.88 -5.07
CA TYR A 37 8.94 -10.73 -5.57
C TYR A 37 8.02 -11.23 -4.43
N LYS A 38 8.60 -11.68 -3.31
CA LYS A 38 7.82 -12.12 -2.14
C LYS A 38 7.04 -11.00 -1.49
N MET A 39 7.64 -9.81 -1.34
CA MET A 39 6.97 -8.64 -0.76
C MET A 39 5.77 -8.19 -1.59
N ILE A 40 5.94 -8.09 -2.90
CA ILE A 40 4.87 -7.63 -3.81
C ILE A 40 3.73 -8.65 -3.89
N ASN A 41 4.04 -9.95 -3.95
CA ASN A 41 3.01 -10.98 -3.88
C ASN A 41 2.30 -11.01 -2.54
N LEU A 42 3.00 -10.79 -1.42
CA LEU A 42 2.37 -10.73 -0.11
C LEU A 42 1.35 -9.58 -0.01
N LEU A 43 1.60 -8.45 -0.67
CA LEU A 43 0.64 -7.34 -0.76
C LEU A 43 -0.56 -7.70 -1.65
N GLN A 44 -0.35 -8.45 -2.73
CA GLN A 44 -1.42 -8.99 -3.57
C GLN A 44 -2.32 -9.94 -2.77
N ASP A 45 -1.70 -10.93 -2.11
CA ASP A 45 -2.40 -11.90 -1.25
C ASP A 45 -3.14 -11.19 -0.11
N LEU A 46 -2.55 -10.12 0.45
CA LEU A 46 -3.16 -9.34 1.51
C LEU A 46 -4.43 -8.65 1.01
N ASP A 47 -4.40 -8.05 -0.19
CA ASP A 47 -5.57 -7.42 -0.80
C ASP A 47 -6.69 -8.43 -1.07
N GLU A 48 -6.35 -9.58 -1.65
CA GLU A 48 -7.30 -10.68 -1.89
C GLU A 48 -7.93 -11.22 -0.60
N LEU A 49 -7.13 -11.38 0.45
CA LEU A 49 -7.63 -11.80 1.76
C LEU A 49 -8.62 -10.79 2.33
N ILE A 50 -8.26 -9.50 2.37
CA ILE A 50 -9.10 -8.47 3.01
C ILE A 50 -10.36 -8.17 2.19
N GLN A 51 -10.37 -8.46 0.87
CA GLN A 51 -11.60 -8.44 0.06
C GLN A 51 -12.70 -9.38 0.59
N THR A 52 -12.35 -10.43 1.33
CA THR A 52 -13.34 -11.37 1.91
C THR A 52 -14.10 -10.77 3.11
N GLY A 53 -13.61 -9.69 3.70
CA GLY A 53 -14.20 -9.04 4.86
C GLY A 53 -14.90 -7.73 4.51
N LYS A 54 -16.23 -7.66 4.71
CA LYS A 54 -17.05 -6.48 4.37
C LYS A 54 -16.58 -5.15 5.01
N THR A 55 -15.88 -5.21 6.15
CA THR A 55 -15.35 -4.04 6.87
C THR A 55 -14.01 -3.54 6.34
N PHE A 56 -13.42 -4.23 5.37
CA PHE A 56 -12.11 -3.90 4.80
C PHE A 56 -12.18 -3.46 3.34
N LEU A 57 -13.33 -2.98 2.87
CA LEU A 57 -13.53 -2.63 1.46
C LEU A 57 -13.48 -1.12 1.25
N LEU A 58 -12.53 -0.62 0.44
CA LEU A 58 -12.50 0.79 0.03
C LEU A 58 -13.78 1.21 -0.67
N GLY A 59 -14.32 0.34 -1.53
CA GLY A 59 -15.56 0.61 -2.27
C GLY A 59 -16.74 0.94 -1.36
N LYS A 60 -16.84 0.28 -0.19
CA LYS A 60 -17.89 0.58 0.81
C LYS A 60 -17.73 2.01 1.34
N TRP A 61 -16.52 2.39 1.74
CA TRP A 61 -16.20 3.73 2.25
C TRP A 61 -16.50 4.82 1.23
N ILE A 62 -16.08 4.63 -0.02
CA ILE A 62 -16.32 5.59 -1.10
C ILE A 62 -17.82 5.69 -1.42
N ALA A 63 -18.52 4.55 -1.50
CA ALA A 63 -19.96 4.55 -1.75
C ALA A 63 -20.72 5.30 -0.66
N ASP A 64 -20.36 5.10 0.61
CA ASP A 64 -20.97 5.80 1.74
C ASP A 64 -20.71 7.31 1.65
N ALA A 65 -19.48 7.74 1.35
CA ALA A 65 -19.16 9.16 1.19
C ALA A 65 -19.95 9.80 0.05
N LYS A 66 -20.05 9.13 -1.10
CA LYS A 66 -20.84 9.61 -2.25
C LYS A 66 -22.32 9.69 -1.92
N SER A 67 -22.84 8.81 -1.06
CA SER A 67 -24.27 8.81 -0.70
C SER A 67 -24.73 10.09 0.01
N TRP A 68 -23.79 10.88 0.56
CA TRP A 68 -24.10 12.15 1.20
C TRP A 68 -24.27 13.31 0.19
N GLY A 69 -23.80 13.15 -1.05
CA GLY A 69 -23.90 14.18 -2.08
C GLY A 69 -25.22 14.12 -2.83
N THR A 70 -25.83 15.29 -3.07
CA THR A 70 -27.10 15.41 -3.82
C THR A 70 -26.86 15.62 -5.31
N THR A 71 -25.78 16.32 -5.67
CA THR A 71 -25.36 16.56 -7.05
C THR A 71 -24.15 15.71 -7.45
N GLU A 72 -23.93 15.52 -8.76
CA GLU A 72 -22.73 14.82 -9.23
C GLU A 72 -21.42 15.53 -8.80
N GLY A 73 -21.42 16.86 -8.75
CA GLY A 73 -20.28 17.63 -8.24
C GLY A 73 -19.98 17.33 -6.77
N GLU A 74 -21.00 17.28 -5.91
CA GLU A 74 -20.83 16.92 -4.50
C GLU A 74 -20.34 15.49 -4.32
N LYS A 75 -20.88 14.53 -5.08
CA LYS A 75 -20.44 13.13 -5.03
C LYS A 75 -18.96 12.98 -5.37
N LEU A 76 -18.50 13.69 -6.41
CA LEU A 76 -17.08 13.70 -6.79
C LEU A 76 -16.21 14.34 -5.70
N GLN A 77 -16.65 15.44 -5.10
CA GLN A 77 -15.95 16.09 -3.99
C GLN A 77 -15.85 15.18 -2.76
N TYR A 78 -16.92 14.47 -2.41
CA TYR A 78 -16.92 13.55 -1.27
C TYR A 78 -16.10 12.30 -1.52
N GLU A 79 -16.08 11.76 -2.74
CA GLU A 79 -15.14 10.70 -3.10
C GLU A 79 -13.68 11.18 -2.97
N TRP A 80 -13.38 12.39 -3.47
CA TRP A 80 -12.04 12.97 -3.33
C TRP A 80 -11.66 13.14 -1.85
N ASN A 81 -12.54 13.73 -1.03
CA ASN A 81 -12.33 13.88 0.41
C ASN A 81 -12.07 12.52 1.10
N ALA A 82 -12.87 11.51 0.77
CA ALA A 82 -12.82 10.18 1.35
C ALA A 82 -11.49 9.47 1.04
N ARG A 83 -10.98 9.59 -0.19
CA ARG A 83 -9.66 9.06 -0.59
C ARG A 83 -8.53 9.86 0.05
N ASN A 84 -8.62 11.18 0.01
CA ASN A 84 -7.60 12.08 0.55
C ASN A 84 -7.41 11.87 2.05
N GLN A 85 -8.49 11.75 2.83
CA GLN A 85 -8.43 11.56 4.28
C GLN A 85 -7.59 10.34 4.70
N ILE A 86 -7.68 9.22 3.96
CA ILE A 86 -6.97 7.98 4.31
C ILE A 86 -5.59 7.84 3.65
N THR A 87 -5.16 8.85 2.88
CA THR A 87 -3.88 8.88 2.16
C THR A 87 -3.11 10.17 2.46
N LEU A 88 -3.25 11.21 1.64
CA LEU A 88 -2.49 12.46 1.73
C LEU A 88 -2.89 13.34 2.92
N TRP A 89 -4.10 13.16 3.45
CA TRP A 89 -4.74 13.91 4.53
C TRP A 89 -4.98 15.41 4.25
N GLY A 90 -4.27 15.99 3.28
CA GLY A 90 -4.53 17.30 2.71
C GLY A 90 -4.12 17.34 1.22
N PRO A 91 -4.44 18.43 0.52
CA PRO A 91 -4.31 18.52 -0.94
C PRO A 91 -2.87 18.36 -1.45
N ARG A 92 -1.86 18.48 -0.58
CA ARG A 92 -0.44 18.36 -0.93
C ARG A 92 0.30 17.32 -0.08
N GLY A 93 -0.41 16.45 0.63
CA GLY A 93 0.22 15.43 1.47
C GLY A 93 0.69 15.94 2.83
N GLU A 94 -0.02 16.90 3.42
CA GLU A 94 0.35 17.60 4.65
C GLU A 94 0.62 16.64 5.83
N ILE A 95 -0.15 15.55 5.95
CA ILE A 95 0.05 14.53 6.99
C ILE A 95 -0.15 13.13 6.38
N ARG A 96 0.71 12.79 5.43
CA ARG A 96 0.63 11.55 4.65
C ARG A 96 0.53 10.30 5.54
N ASP A 97 -0.37 9.41 5.18
CA ASP A 97 -0.66 8.10 5.78
C ASP A 97 -1.10 8.13 7.26
N TYR A 98 -1.43 9.30 7.82
CA TYR A 98 -1.88 9.43 9.22
C TYR A 98 -3.11 8.57 9.53
N ALA A 99 -4.11 8.60 8.66
CA ALA A 99 -5.33 7.82 8.79
C ALA A 99 -5.33 6.58 7.87
N ALA A 100 -4.14 6.01 7.62
CA ALA A 100 -3.96 4.81 6.81
C ALA A 100 -4.97 3.69 7.16
N LYS A 101 -5.37 2.94 6.14
CA LYS A 101 -6.27 1.78 6.25
C LYS A 101 -5.69 0.62 5.46
N LYS A 102 -5.75 -0.58 6.03
CA LYS A 102 -5.51 -1.82 5.29
C LYS A 102 -6.83 -2.31 4.71
N TRP A 103 -7.25 -1.65 3.63
CA TRP A 103 -8.47 -1.99 2.90
C TRP A 103 -8.14 -2.49 1.50
N ALA A 104 -8.97 -3.40 1.01
CA ALA A 104 -8.96 -3.86 -0.36
C ALA A 104 -9.08 -2.65 -1.31
N GLY A 105 -8.27 -2.65 -2.35
CA GLY A 105 -8.11 -1.51 -3.27
C GLY A 105 -7.11 -0.47 -2.74
N VAL A 106 -7.06 -0.17 -1.44
CA VAL A 106 -5.98 0.70 -0.90
C VAL A 106 -4.65 -0.04 -0.92
N VAL A 107 -4.63 -1.32 -0.51
CA VAL A 107 -3.42 -2.13 -0.56
C VAL A 107 -2.96 -2.32 -2.01
N ALA A 108 -3.88 -2.76 -2.90
CA ALA A 108 -3.58 -2.98 -4.31
C ALA A 108 -3.18 -1.70 -5.09
N ASP A 109 -3.93 -0.61 -4.94
CA ASP A 109 -3.79 0.55 -5.86
C ASP A 109 -2.97 1.70 -5.26
N TYR A 110 -2.75 1.71 -3.94
CA TYR A 110 -1.97 2.75 -3.28
C TYR A 110 -0.68 2.18 -2.69
N TYR A 111 -0.73 1.23 -1.75
CA TYR A 111 0.49 0.80 -1.06
C TYR A 111 1.42 -0.07 -1.93
N LYS A 112 0.89 -1.02 -2.70
CA LYS A 112 1.70 -1.91 -3.55
C LYS A 112 2.53 -1.13 -4.59
N PRO A 113 1.97 -0.19 -5.36
CA PRO A 113 2.76 0.61 -6.30
C PRO A 113 3.88 1.42 -5.63
N HIS A 114 3.66 1.96 -4.43
CA HIS A 114 4.72 2.67 -3.70
C HIS A 114 5.90 1.75 -3.36
N TRP A 115 5.62 0.52 -2.93
CA TRP A 115 6.67 -0.48 -2.70
C TRP A 115 7.38 -0.90 -3.98
N GLU A 116 6.66 -1.05 -5.09
CA GLU A 116 7.26 -1.34 -6.39
C GLU A 116 8.19 -0.21 -6.85
N VAL A 117 7.82 1.06 -6.64
CA VAL A 117 8.69 2.21 -6.93
C VAL A 117 9.92 2.20 -6.05
N PHE A 118 9.76 2.01 -4.73
CA PHE A 118 10.87 1.97 -3.78
C PHE A 118 11.88 0.87 -4.11
N ILE A 119 11.40 -0.35 -4.36
CA ILE A 119 12.24 -1.51 -4.68
C ILE A 119 12.96 -1.30 -6.02
N ARG A 120 12.26 -0.80 -7.05
CA ARG A 120 12.87 -0.54 -8.35
C ARG A 120 14.00 0.48 -8.24
N GLU A 121 13.78 1.58 -7.51
CA GLU A 121 14.79 2.60 -7.27
C GLU A 121 16.01 2.04 -6.54
N MET A 122 15.78 1.12 -5.60
CA MET A 122 16.82 0.40 -4.86
C MET A 122 17.66 -0.51 -5.77
N GLN A 123 17.04 -1.16 -6.75
CA GLN A 123 17.76 -1.96 -7.75
C GLN A 123 18.56 -1.06 -8.69
N MET A 124 17.94 -0.01 -9.21
CA MET A 124 18.59 0.96 -10.11
C MET A 124 19.81 1.62 -9.46
N SER A 125 19.74 1.96 -8.17
CA SER A 125 20.89 2.55 -7.48
C SER A 125 22.11 1.61 -7.44
N LEU A 126 21.90 0.31 -7.30
CA LEU A 126 22.98 -0.69 -7.34
C LEU A 126 23.52 -0.87 -8.76
N ASP A 127 22.64 -1.01 -9.74
CA ASP A 127 23.01 -1.25 -11.14
C ASP A 127 23.81 -0.07 -11.71
N GLU A 128 23.44 1.15 -11.34
CA GLU A 128 24.12 2.40 -11.74
C GLU A 128 25.27 2.77 -10.80
N ASN A 129 25.50 2.00 -9.73
CA ASN A 129 26.47 2.28 -8.67
C ASN A 129 26.40 3.72 -8.14
N ARG A 130 25.17 4.20 -7.89
CA ARG A 130 24.88 5.50 -7.29
C ARG A 130 24.28 5.34 -5.89
N ALA A 131 24.27 6.43 -5.13
CA ALA A 131 23.50 6.47 -3.90
C ALA A 131 22.00 6.32 -4.21
N PHE A 132 21.29 5.65 -3.30
CA PHE A 132 19.83 5.68 -3.22
C PHE A 132 19.37 6.99 -2.61
#